data_AF-A0A0W0EVV5-F1
#
_entry.id   AF-A0A0W0EVV5-F1
#
_cell.length_a   1.000
_cell.length_b   1.000
_cell.length_c   1.000
_cell.angle_alpha   90.00
_cell.angle_beta   90.00
_cell.angle_gamma   90.00
#
_symmetry.space_group_name_H-M   'P 1'
#
loop_
_entity.id
_entity.type
_entity.pdbx_description
1 polymer ?
#
loop_
_entity_poly.entity_id
_entity_poly.type
_entity_poly.pdbx_seq_one_letter_code
_entity_poly.pdbx_strand_id
1 'polypeptide(L)'
;MSLEPGYYYIKHSKDYIGPEGGLSSPDVRVFPEFVKHSPKWCLEKAGDDSYIFWTENPGGSYTSAAAIYAGVFVRVLIPKPQTWRIIPNERGGKDSYVIAGAYDPPRCWVAPEGSGIQILYQDLTVTGSEPPYYTPNETFQFSPAPAPPK
;
A
#
# COMPACT_ATOMS: atom_id res chain seq x y z
N MET A 1 -4.14 16.01 5.70
CA MET A 1 -2.82 16.00 6.38
C MET A 1 -1.94 14.98 5.67
N SER A 2 -0.65 15.26 5.51
CA SER A 2 0.31 14.32 4.93
C SER A 2 0.67 13.26 5.99
N LEU A 3 0.82 12.00 5.60
CA LEU A 3 1.15 10.90 6.50
C LEU A 3 2.65 10.97 6.87
N GLU A 4 3.01 10.86 8.15
CA GLU A 4 4.42 10.87 8.55
C GLU A 4 5.17 9.63 8.01
N PRO A 5 6.46 9.74 7.66
CA PRO A 5 7.27 8.57 7.31
C PRO A 5 7.48 7.66 8.53
N GLY A 6 7.54 6.35 8.32
CA GLY A 6 7.69 5.38 9.40
C GLY A 6 7.16 4.00 9.06
N TYR A 7 7.05 3.15 10.09
CA TYR A 7 6.52 1.80 9.94
C TYR A 7 5.01 1.80 10.15
N TYR A 8 4.26 1.14 9.27
CA TYR A 8 2.81 1.04 9.33
C TYR A 8 2.32 -0.37 9.07
N TYR A 9 1.23 -0.74 9.74
CA TYR A 9 0.32 -1.76 9.25
C TYR A 9 -0.70 -1.11 8.33
N ILE A 10 -0.91 -1.72 7.17
CA ILE A 10 -1.92 -1.29 6.20
C ILE A 10 -3.02 -2.33 6.20
N LYS A 11 -4.28 -1.88 6.33
CA LYS A 11 -5.46 -2.75 6.33
C LYS A 11 -6.44 -2.37 5.24
N HIS A 12 -7.13 -3.38 4.72
CA HIS A 12 -8.39 -3.22 3.99
C HIS A 12 -9.47 -3.97 4.76
N SER A 13 -10.51 -3.25 5.21
CA SER A 13 -11.47 -3.79 6.18
C SER A 13 -10.74 -4.33 7.42
N LYS A 14 -10.89 -5.61 7.76
CA LYS A 14 -10.19 -6.28 8.88
C LYS A 14 -8.86 -6.91 8.50
N ASP A 15 -8.56 -7.01 7.21
CA ASP A 15 -7.43 -7.79 6.69
C ASP A 15 -6.20 -6.91 6.46
N TYR A 16 -5.02 -7.48 6.66
CA TYR A 16 -3.74 -6.78 6.44
C TYR A 16 -3.31 -6.86 4.98
N ILE A 17 -2.62 -5.84 4.49
CA ILE A 17 -2.04 -5.83 3.15
C ILE A 17 -0.53 -6.01 3.26
N GLY A 18 0.05 -6.92 2.47
CA GLY A 18 1.49 -7.12 2.46
C GLY A 18 1.99 -8.05 1.37
N PRO A 19 3.31 -8.22 1.24
CA PRO A 19 3.89 -9.19 0.33
C PRO A 19 3.62 -10.64 0.78
N GLU A 20 3.22 -11.52 -0.15
CA GLU A 20 3.15 -12.98 0.02
C GLU A 20 3.94 -13.68 -1.10
N GLY A 21 4.80 -14.64 -0.73
CA GLY A 21 5.53 -15.48 -1.70
C GLY A 21 7.04 -15.54 -1.47
N GLY A 22 7.73 -16.34 -2.29
CA GLY A 22 9.18 -16.57 -2.22
C GLY A 22 10.03 -15.49 -2.90
N LEU A 23 11.34 -15.74 -2.95
CA LEU A 23 12.41 -14.79 -3.36
C LEU A 23 12.29 -14.20 -4.78
N SER A 24 11.36 -14.65 -5.61
CA SER A 24 11.12 -14.16 -6.97
C SER A 24 9.90 -13.22 -7.02
N SER A 25 10.07 -11.99 -6.53
CA SER A 25 9.08 -10.90 -6.59
C SER A 25 7.67 -11.25 -6.08
N PRO A 26 7.49 -11.34 -4.76
CA PRO A 26 6.20 -11.67 -4.16
C PRO A 26 5.09 -10.69 -4.57
N ASP A 27 3.89 -11.24 -4.75
CA ASP A 27 2.68 -10.45 -4.96
C ASP A 27 2.35 -9.68 -3.67
N VAL A 28 1.75 -8.50 -3.77
CA VAL A 28 1.11 -7.87 -2.61
C VAL A 28 -0.31 -8.40 -2.51
N ARG A 29 -0.70 -8.95 -1.36
CA ARG A 29 -1.99 -9.62 -1.13
C ARG A 29 -2.68 -9.15 0.16
N VAL A 30 -3.96 -9.46 0.22
CA VAL A 30 -4.82 -9.31 1.41
C VAL A 30 -4.62 -10.53 2.33
N PHE A 31 -4.37 -10.34 3.61
CA PHE A 31 -4.13 -11.39 4.61
C PHE A 31 -5.16 -11.34 5.73
N PRO A 32 -5.68 -12.49 6.20
CA PRO A 32 -6.55 -12.53 7.37
C PRO A 32 -5.88 -11.91 8.60
N GLU A 33 -6.67 -11.27 9.47
CA GLU A 33 -6.19 -10.63 10.70
C GLU A 33 -5.36 -11.54 11.63
N PHE A 34 -5.57 -12.87 11.56
CA PHE A 34 -4.97 -13.87 12.44
C PHE A 34 -3.57 -14.37 12.02
N VAL A 35 -2.93 -13.76 11.01
CA VAL A 35 -1.57 -14.15 10.63
C VAL A 35 -0.58 -13.70 11.71
N LYS A 36 0.20 -14.66 12.23
CA LYS A 36 1.13 -14.54 13.38
C LYS A 36 2.15 -13.39 13.25
N HIS A 37 2.36 -12.89 12.04
CA HIS A 37 3.16 -11.70 11.73
C HIS A 37 2.39 -10.83 10.73
N SER A 38 1.69 -9.81 11.23
CA SER A 38 1.05 -8.81 10.36
C SER A 38 2.12 -8.11 9.50
N PRO A 39 1.96 -8.07 8.16
CA PRO A 39 2.93 -7.42 7.29
C PRO A 39 3.12 -5.95 7.66
N LYS A 40 4.38 -5.52 7.74
CA LYS A 40 4.75 -4.13 8.04
C LYS A 40 5.34 -3.48 6.79
N TRP A 41 4.93 -2.25 6.54
CA TRP A 41 5.48 -1.41 5.49
C TRP A 41 6.30 -0.30 6.13
N CYS A 42 7.50 -0.05 5.60
CA CYS A 42 8.27 1.14 5.92
C CYS A 42 7.99 2.18 4.83
N LEU A 43 7.36 3.29 5.21
CA LEU A 43 7.06 4.41 4.33
C LEU A 43 8.19 5.43 4.41
N GLU A 44 8.86 5.65 3.29
CA GLU A 44 9.86 6.69 3.13
C GLU A 44 9.31 7.81 2.25
N LYS A 45 9.53 9.07 2.65
CA LYS A 45 9.08 10.24 1.88
C LYS A 45 10.04 10.49 0.71
N ALA A 46 9.51 10.53 -0.51
CA ALA A 46 10.25 10.75 -1.76
C ALA A 46 10.00 12.15 -2.38
N GLY A 47 9.09 12.93 -1.81
CA GLY A 47 8.68 14.26 -2.24
C GLY A 47 7.52 14.77 -1.39
N ASP A 48 6.90 15.89 -1.75
CA ASP A 48 5.90 16.57 -0.89
C ASP A 48 4.74 15.65 -0.46
N ASP A 49 4.17 14.90 -1.42
CA ASP A 49 3.07 13.94 -1.22
C ASP A 49 3.37 12.56 -1.82
N SER A 50 4.65 12.25 -2.05
CA SER A 50 5.07 10.98 -2.65
C SER A 50 5.88 10.15 -1.67
N TYR A 51 5.62 8.84 -1.68
CA TYR A 51 6.18 7.86 -0.76
C TYR A 51 6.70 6.65 -1.51
N ILE A 52 7.70 5.99 -0.93
CA ILE A 52 8.14 4.66 -1.32
C ILE A 52 7.68 3.69 -0.22
N PHE A 53 7.07 2.59 -0.64
CA PHE A 53 6.58 1.53 0.23
C PHE A 53 7.60 0.41 0.27
N TRP A 54 8.39 0.36 1.34
CA TRP A 54 9.43 -0.63 1.55
C TRP A 54 8.94 -1.81 2.37
N THR A 55 9.50 -2.99 2.09
CA THR A 55 9.42 -4.16 2.94
C THR A 55 10.80 -4.78 3.11
N GLU A 56 11.08 -5.28 4.30
CA GLU A 56 12.29 -6.04 4.60
C GLU A 56 12.06 -7.52 4.27
N ASN A 57 13.01 -8.14 3.58
CA ASN A 57 12.98 -9.55 3.25
C ASN A 57 13.83 -10.35 4.26
N PRO A 58 13.57 -11.66 4.41
CA PRO A 58 14.47 -12.54 5.15
C PRO A 58 15.92 -12.38 4.64
N GLY A 59 16.84 -12.07 5.55
CA GLY A 59 18.25 -11.78 5.22
C GLY A 59 18.61 -10.30 5.10
N GLY A 60 17.70 -9.37 5.44
CA GLY A 60 18.00 -7.95 5.59
C GLY A 60 18.06 -7.14 4.29
N SER A 61 17.65 -7.74 3.16
CA SER A 61 17.50 -6.99 1.90
C SER A 61 16.15 -6.30 1.83
N TYR A 62 16.09 -5.13 1.19
CA TYR A 62 14.85 -4.36 1.02
C TYR A 62 14.30 -4.47 -0.40
N THR A 63 12.98 -4.59 -0.50
CA THR A 63 12.22 -4.51 -1.75
C THR A 63 11.16 -3.43 -1.62
N SER A 64 10.76 -2.84 -2.74
CA SER A 64 9.73 -1.80 -2.77
C SER A 64 8.50 -2.24 -3.54
N ALA A 65 7.33 -1.74 -3.17
CA ALA A 65 6.11 -1.95 -3.94
C ALA A 65 6.23 -1.32 -5.34
N ALA A 66 5.80 -2.07 -6.35
CA ALA A 66 5.79 -1.67 -7.74
C ALA A 66 4.51 -2.19 -8.44
N ALA A 67 3.95 -1.37 -9.33
CA ALA A 67 2.90 -1.78 -10.23
C ALA A 67 3.49 -2.51 -11.43
N ILE A 68 2.95 -3.68 -11.77
CA ILE A 68 3.30 -4.42 -12.98
C ILE A 68 2.02 -4.92 -13.63
N TYR A 69 1.79 -4.47 -14.86
CA TYR A 69 0.52 -4.66 -15.56
C TYR A 69 -0.68 -4.19 -14.73
N ALA A 70 -1.47 -5.13 -14.22
CA ALA A 70 -2.68 -4.90 -13.45
C ALA A 70 -2.56 -5.30 -11.98
N GLY A 71 -1.36 -5.65 -11.49
CA GLY A 71 -1.11 -6.08 -10.12
C GLY A 71 -0.03 -5.27 -9.42
N VAL A 72 -0.04 -5.33 -8.09
CA VAL A 72 1.01 -4.78 -7.22
C VAL A 72 1.89 -5.92 -6.71
N PHE A 73 3.21 -5.71 -6.76
CA PHE A 73 4.25 -6.66 -6.37
C PHE A 73 5.29 -5.94 -5.51
N VAL A 74 6.15 -6.68 -4.81
CA VAL A 74 7.39 -6.13 -4.23
C VAL A 74 8.60 -6.62 -5.02
N ARG A 75 9.50 -5.69 -5.39
CA ARG A 75 10.66 -5.99 -6.27
C ARG A 75 11.96 -5.42 -5.73
N VAL A 76 13.07 -6.06 -6.13
CA VAL A 76 14.42 -5.55 -5.90
C VAL A 76 14.64 -4.33 -6.79
N LEU A 77 15.40 -3.36 -6.28
CA LEU A 77 15.58 -2.03 -6.84
C LEU A 77 16.44 -2.02 -8.11
N ILE A 78 15.83 -2.02 -9.30
CA ILE A 78 16.55 -1.73 -10.56
C ILE A 78 15.61 -1.01 -11.57
N PRO A 79 15.87 0.24 -12.02
CA PRO A 79 16.90 1.18 -11.57
C PRO A 79 16.46 2.14 -10.44
N LYS A 80 15.16 2.34 -10.19
CA LYS A 80 14.64 3.18 -9.09
C LYS A 80 13.33 2.62 -8.53
N PRO A 81 13.03 2.81 -7.22
CA PRO A 81 11.75 2.43 -6.65
C PRO A 81 10.62 3.27 -7.24
N GLN A 82 9.45 2.66 -7.39
CA GLN A 82 8.24 3.38 -7.78
C GLN A 82 7.74 4.23 -6.62
N THR A 83 7.32 5.46 -6.92
CA THR A 83 6.72 6.38 -5.96
C THR A 83 5.19 6.34 -6.03
N TRP A 84 4.57 6.56 -4.89
CA TRP A 84 3.13 6.46 -4.68
C TRP A 84 2.62 7.69 -3.94
N ARG A 85 1.47 8.20 -4.33
CA ARG A 85 0.75 9.26 -3.61
C ARG A 85 -0.15 8.65 -2.56
N ILE A 86 -0.14 9.21 -1.35
CA ILE A 86 -1.04 8.82 -0.25
C ILE A 86 -2.07 9.94 -0.10
N ILE A 87 -3.29 9.69 -0.56
CA ILE A 87 -4.35 10.68 -0.63
C ILE A 87 -5.31 10.45 0.55
N PRO A 88 -5.54 11.43 1.44
CA PRO A 88 -6.51 11.28 2.52
C PRO A 88 -7.94 11.03 2.01
N ASN A 89 -8.61 10.03 2.58
CA ASN A 89 -10.04 9.78 2.38
C ASN A 89 -10.82 10.28 3.60
N GLU A 90 -11.25 11.54 3.57
CA GLU A 90 -11.99 12.16 4.68
C GLU A 90 -13.32 11.47 5.00
N ARG A 91 -13.97 10.86 3.99
CA ARG A 91 -15.21 10.09 4.17
C ARG A 91 -14.97 8.73 4.80
N GLY A 92 -13.80 8.14 4.55
CA GLY A 92 -13.41 6.82 5.02
C GLY A 92 -13.06 6.78 6.52
N GLY A 93 -13.10 7.92 7.20
CA GLY A 93 -12.79 8.04 8.61
C GLY A 93 -11.31 8.34 8.88
N LYS A 94 -10.94 8.27 10.17
CA LYS A 94 -9.57 8.55 10.61
C LYS A 94 -8.59 7.54 10.01
N ASP A 95 -7.41 8.04 9.62
CA ASP A 95 -6.30 7.24 9.09
C ASP A 95 -6.65 6.41 7.83
N SER A 96 -7.61 6.91 7.06
CA SER A 96 -8.12 6.31 5.83
C SER A 96 -7.53 7.01 4.61
N TYR A 97 -6.96 6.24 3.69
CA TYR A 97 -6.20 6.77 2.55
C TYR A 97 -6.37 5.93 1.28
N VAL A 98 -6.14 6.57 0.13
CA VAL A 98 -5.95 5.94 -1.18
C VAL A 98 -4.47 5.91 -1.52
N ILE A 99 -3.98 4.79 -2.06
CA ILE A 99 -2.61 4.65 -2.55
C ILE A 99 -2.62 4.74 -4.07
N ALA A 100 -2.25 5.90 -4.61
CA ALA A 100 -2.30 6.22 -6.03
C ALA A 100 -0.92 6.25 -6.69
N GLY A 101 -0.84 5.90 -7.97
CA GLY A 101 0.33 6.13 -8.80
C GLY A 101 0.53 7.62 -9.11
N ALA A 102 1.65 7.94 -9.75
CA ALA A 102 2.03 9.33 -10.06
C ALA A 102 1.38 9.92 -11.33
N TYR A 103 0.62 9.13 -12.11
CA TYR A 103 0.03 9.54 -13.39
C TYR A 103 -1.35 10.21 -13.23
N ASP A 104 -1.84 10.86 -14.29
CA ASP A 104 -3.17 11.50 -14.35
C ASP A 104 -3.94 11.03 -15.62
N PRO A 105 -5.16 10.45 -15.50
CA PRO A 105 -5.81 10.05 -14.26
C PRO A 105 -5.00 8.97 -13.54
N PRO A 106 -4.89 9.02 -12.20
CA PRO A 106 -4.10 8.06 -11.48
C PRO A 106 -4.76 6.68 -11.52
N ARG A 107 -3.92 5.66 -11.66
CA ARG A 107 -4.28 4.29 -11.23
C ARG A 107 -3.93 4.15 -9.75
N CYS A 108 -4.62 3.29 -9.02
CA CYS A 108 -4.47 3.11 -7.59
C CYS A 108 -4.43 1.63 -7.21
N TRP A 109 -4.07 1.38 -5.96
CA TRP A 109 -4.20 0.07 -5.35
C TRP A 109 -5.68 -0.24 -5.13
N VAL A 110 -6.12 -1.42 -5.53
CA VAL A 110 -7.48 -1.91 -5.29
C VAL A 110 -7.38 -3.26 -4.60
N ALA A 111 -7.97 -3.37 -3.42
CA ALA A 111 -8.12 -4.62 -2.69
C ALA A 111 -9.41 -5.32 -3.12
N PRO A 112 -9.33 -6.47 -3.81
CA PRO A 112 -10.52 -7.24 -4.14
C PRO A 112 -11.20 -7.81 -2.88
N GLU A 113 -12.47 -8.20 -3.01
CA GLU A 113 -13.19 -8.86 -1.92
C GLU A 113 -12.61 -10.27 -1.67
N GLY A 114 -12.11 -10.50 -0.45
CA GLY A 114 -11.62 -11.80 0.01
C GLY A 114 -10.14 -11.79 0.37
N SER A 115 -9.77 -12.62 1.34
CA SER A 115 -8.39 -12.79 1.76
C SER A 115 -7.62 -13.71 0.81
N GLY A 116 -6.30 -13.54 0.73
CA GLY A 116 -5.39 -14.28 -0.16
C GLY A 116 -5.36 -13.77 -1.60
N ILE A 117 -6.08 -12.69 -1.91
CA ILE A 117 -6.16 -12.14 -3.26
C ILE A 117 -5.12 -11.02 -3.44
N GLN A 118 -4.51 -10.98 -4.62
CA GLN A 118 -3.55 -9.94 -5.01
C GLN A 118 -4.20 -8.56 -5.12
N ILE A 119 -3.50 -7.55 -4.59
CA ILE A 119 -3.83 -6.13 -4.80
C ILE A 119 -3.65 -5.79 -6.27
N LEU A 120 -4.71 -5.24 -6.85
CA LEU A 120 -4.74 -4.83 -8.24
C LEU A 120 -4.24 -3.40 -8.38
N TYR A 121 -3.78 -3.06 -9.58
CA TYR A 121 -3.45 -1.71 -10.01
C TYR A 121 -4.42 -1.31 -11.12
N GLN A 122 -5.42 -0.49 -10.79
CA GLN A 122 -6.55 -0.14 -11.65
C GLN A 122 -6.83 1.36 -11.63
N ASP A 123 -7.61 1.86 -12.58
CA ASP A 123 -7.94 3.28 -12.68
C ASP A 123 -8.70 3.73 -11.42
N LEU A 124 -8.31 4.88 -10.86
CA LEU A 124 -8.95 5.40 -9.66
C LEU A 124 -10.38 5.85 -9.94
N THR A 125 -11.33 5.26 -9.24
CA THR A 125 -12.73 5.66 -9.26
C THR A 125 -12.95 6.79 -8.27
N VAL A 126 -13.20 8.00 -8.77
CA VAL A 126 -13.50 9.16 -7.93
C VAL A 126 -14.77 9.85 -8.43
N THR A 127 -15.70 10.14 -7.52
CA THR A 127 -16.90 10.92 -7.85
C THR A 127 -16.69 12.40 -7.55
N GLY A 128 -17.34 13.28 -8.32
CA GLY A 128 -17.25 14.75 -8.17
C GLY A 128 -17.98 15.33 -6.96
N SER A 129 -18.07 14.60 -5.85
CA SER A 129 -18.61 15.11 -4.58
C SER A 129 -17.52 15.83 -3.76
N GLU A 130 -17.92 16.69 -2.83
CA GLU A 130 -16.99 17.36 -1.89
C GLU A 130 -17.31 16.94 -0.43
N PRO A 131 -16.38 16.29 0.30
CA PRO A 131 -15.10 15.76 -0.18
C PRO A 131 -15.30 14.63 -1.20
N PRO A 132 -14.30 14.26 -2.02
CA PRO A 132 -14.41 13.17 -2.99
C PRO A 132 -14.83 11.85 -2.35
N TYR A 133 -15.53 11.02 -3.12
CA TYR A 133 -15.84 9.65 -2.72
C TYR A 133 -14.94 8.68 -3.48
N TYR A 134 -14.26 7.83 -2.72
CA TYR A 134 -13.49 6.68 -3.19
C TYR A 134 -14.22 5.40 -2.82
N THR A 135 -14.12 4.37 -3.64
CA THR A 135 -14.79 3.10 -3.32
C THR A 135 -14.12 2.42 -2.11
N PRO A 136 -14.85 1.57 -1.37
CA PRO A 136 -14.27 0.86 -0.22
C PRO A 136 -13.02 0.06 -0.59
N ASN A 137 -13.01 -0.57 -1.78
CA ASN A 137 -11.90 -1.40 -2.26
C ASN A 137 -10.64 -0.59 -2.62
N GLU A 138 -10.76 0.72 -2.83
CA GLU A 138 -9.65 1.64 -3.11
C GLU A 138 -9.10 2.28 -1.83
N THR A 139 -9.72 2.01 -0.69
CA THR A 139 -9.48 2.71 0.58
C THR A 139 -8.78 1.78 1.57
N PHE A 140 -7.72 2.29 2.20
CA PHE A 140 -6.87 1.55 3.13
C PHE A 140 -6.71 2.30 4.45
N GLN A 141 -6.74 1.56 5.55
CA GLN A 141 -6.46 2.10 6.88
C GLN A 141 -4.99 1.93 7.24
N PHE A 142 -4.37 3.00 7.73
CA PHE A 142 -2.99 3.00 8.17
C PHE A 142 -2.93 3.09 9.68
N SER A 143 -2.13 2.22 10.31
CA SER A 143 -1.88 2.29 11.75
C SER A 143 -0.38 2.19 12.02
N PRO A 144 0.19 3.04 12.90
CA PRO A 144 1.62 2.98 13.21
C PRO A 144 2.03 1.59 13.70
N ALA A 145 3.14 1.09 13.20
CA ALA A 145 3.77 -0.14 13.61
C ALA A 145 5.09 0.15 14.32
N PRO A 146 5.49 -0.67 15.31
CA PRO A 146 6.79 -0.50 15.96
C PRO A 146 7.90 -0.80 14.94
N ALA A 147 8.89 0.09 14.92
CA ALA A 147 10.14 -0.12 14.17
C ALA A 147 10.82 -1.42 14.61
N PRO A 148 11.54 -2.12 13.71
CA PRO A 148 12.30 -3.29 14.08
C PRO A 148 13.38 -2.92 15.12
N PRO A 149 13.69 -3.84 16.05
CA PRO A 149 14.83 -3.66 16.96
C PRO A 149 16.13 -3.51 16.15
N LYS A 150 17.00 -2.62 16.60
CA LYS A 150 18.34 -2.39 16.03
C LYS A 150 19.30 -3.52 16.38
#